data_AF-A0A7W0G6H9-F1
#
_entry.id   AF-A0A7W0G6H9-F1
#
_cell.length_a   1.000
_cell.length_b   1.000
_cell.length_c   1.000
_cell.angle_alpha   90.00
_cell.angle_beta   90.00
_cell.angle_gamma   90.00
#
_symmetry.space_group_name_H-M   'P 1'
#
loop_
_entity.id
_entity.type
_entity.pdbx_description
1 polymer ?
#
loop_
_entity_poly.entity_id
_entity_poly.type
_entity_poly.pdbx_seq_one_letter_code
_entity_poly.pdbx_strand_id
1 'polypeptide(L)'
;MRAGDADGLFERFTPGLARAVPLSEVERILGETLRIAPVGAPTAESALPLGPSRRGYVALHQWGERAIMLQAFRDARGRIDAIALAPPKTLPRDPTGRRQLRARLVLPFHGTWWVVSGGPTEQQNHHVVAPDQRHAYDLVVWRFGATHRGLGTKNADYWAWGKSILAPTPGVVVAAMDGIRDNRPQVQVEN
;
A
#
# COMPACT_ATOMS: atom_id res chain seq x y z
N MET A 1 16.39 13.37 -0.28
CA MET A 1 16.00 14.29 0.80
C MET A 1 17.07 14.18 1.87
N ARG A 2 17.66 15.29 2.31
CA ARG A 2 18.56 15.28 3.47
C ARG A 2 17.70 15.21 4.74
N ALA A 3 18.14 14.47 5.75
CA ALA A 3 17.40 14.41 7.02
C ALA A 3 17.30 15.83 7.62
N GLY A 4 16.10 16.26 7.96
CA GLY A 4 15.85 17.57 8.59
C GLY A 4 15.64 18.76 7.64
N ASP A 5 15.66 18.56 6.33
CA ASP A 5 15.37 19.60 5.34
C ASP A 5 13.85 19.81 5.17
N ALA A 6 13.26 20.62 6.07
CA ALA A 6 11.83 20.91 6.07
C ALA A 6 11.40 21.73 4.85
N ASP A 7 12.16 22.77 4.51
CA ASP A 7 11.92 23.63 3.34
C ASP A 7 11.93 22.82 2.04
N GLY A 8 13.01 22.05 1.81
CA GLY A 8 13.15 21.24 0.61
C GLY A 8 12.12 20.11 0.51
N LEU A 9 11.57 19.62 1.64
CA LEU A 9 10.41 18.73 1.61
C LEU A 9 9.13 19.48 1.23
N PHE A 10 8.87 20.61 1.89
CA PHE A 10 7.66 21.40 1.70
C PHE A 10 7.53 21.93 0.27
N GLU A 11 8.64 22.35 -0.35
CA GLU A 11 8.69 22.77 -1.77
C GLU A 11 8.19 21.69 -2.74
N ARG A 12 8.29 20.41 -2.34
CA ARG A 12 7.86 19.27 -3.16
C ARG A 12 6.38 18.93 -3.00
N PHE A 13 5.67 19.49 -2.02
CA PHE A 13 4.24 19.24 -1.80
C PHE A 13 3.42 19.80 -2.95
N THR A 14 2.26 19.23 -3.28
CA THR A 14 1.27 19.92 -4.11
C THR A 14 0.74 21.17 -3.39
N PRO A 15 0.20 22.18 -4.10
CA PRO A 15 -0.46 23.31 -3.44
C PRO A 15 -1.60 22.89 -2.50
N GLY A 16 -2.28 21.77 -2.82
CA GLY A 16 -3.32 21.20 -1.96
C GLY A 16 -2.75 20.71 -0.64
N LEU A 17 -1.70 19.87 -0.69
CA LEU A 17 -1.06 19.36 0.52
C LEU A 17 -0.38 20.48 1.32
N ALA A 18 0.27 21.44 0.67
CA ALA A 18 0.91 22.58 1.35
C ALA A 18 -0.07 23.45 2.16
N ARG A 19 -1.35 23.52 1.73
CA ARG A 19 -2.41 24.17 2.52
C ARG A 19 -2.87 23.33 3.70
N ALA A 20 -2.94 22.01 3.53
CA ALA A 20 -3.38 21.08 4.57
C ALA A 20 -2.31 20.83 5.64
N VAL A 21 -1.03 20.88 5.25
CA VAL A 21 0.14 20.67 6.10
C VAL A 21 1.13 21.81 5.85
N PRO A 22 0.98 22.95 6.56
CA PRO A 22 1.88 24.11 6.41
C PRO A 22 3.32 23.79 6.80
N LEU A 23 4.27 24.61 6.36
CA LEU A 23 5.71 24.44 6.65
C LEU A 23 5.99 24.31 8.16
N SER A 24 5.33 25.12 8.99
CA SER A 24 5.48 25.05 10.45
C SER A 24 5.11 23.68 11.05
N GLU A 25 4.14 23.00 10.45
CA GLU A 25 3.75 21.65 10.87
C GLU A 25 4.78 20.60 10.39
N VAL A 26 5.35 20.79 9.20
CA VAL A 26 6.47 19.96 8.70
C VAL A 26 7.69 20.11 9.62
N GLU A 27 8.06 21.34 9.96
CA GLU A 27 9.15 21.64 10.89
C GLU A 27 8.93 21.01 12.26
N ARG A 28 7.71 21.14 12.80
CA ARG A 28 7.33 20.55 14.08
C ARG A 28 7.48 19.02 14.05
N ILE A 29 6.89 18.34 13.07
CA ILE A 29 6.93 16.88 12.95
C ILE A 29 8.37 16.38 12.76
N LEU A 30 9.15 17.01 11.86
CA LEU A 30 10.54 16.63 11.63
C LEU A 30 11.40 16.90 12.87
N GLY A 31 11.23 18.05 13.52
CA GLY A 31 11.95 18.42 14.74
C GLY A 31 11.67 17.46 15.88
N GLU A 32 10.41 17.11 16.13
CA GLU A 32 10.03 16.11 17.13
C GLU A 32 10.61 14.74 16.82
N THR A 33 10.57 14.32 15.55
CA THR A 33 11.13 13.04 15.11
C THR A 33 12.64 12.98 15.35
N LEU A 34 13.38 14.02 14.93
CA LEU A 34 14.83 14.07 15.03
C LEU A 34 15.33 14.28 16.45
N ARG A 35 14.53 14.92 17.33
CA ARG A 35 14.83 15.06 18.75
C ARG A 35 14.86 13.70 19.48
N ILE A 36 14.05 12.74 19.02
CA ILE A 36 14.04 11.39 19.58
C ILE A 36 15.27 10.61 19.09
N ALA A 37 15.50 10.58 17.77
CA ALA A 37 16.66 9.94 17.16
C ALA A 37 16.84 10.39 15.70
N PRO A 38 18.06 10.32 15.14
CA PRO A 38 18.25 10.52 13.71
C PRO A 38 17.53 9.43 12.90
N VAL A 39 16.99 9.81 11.74
CA VAL A 39 16.44 8.87 10.75
C VAL A 39 17.57 8.37 9.87
N GLY A 40 17.88 7.08 9.97
CA GLY A 40 18.92 6.41 9.22
C GLY A 40 18.51 5.98 7.81
N ALA A 41 19.35 5.17 7.19
CA ALA A 41 19.08 4.59 5.88
C ALA A 41 17.81 3.71 5.88
N PRO A 42 17.13 3.58 4.73
CA PRO A 42 16.02 2.63 4.61
C PRO A 42 16.52 1.20 4.80
N THR A 43 15.79 0.41 5.59
CA THR A 43 16.02 -1.02 5.81
C THR A 43 15.11 -1.89 4.96
N ALA A 44 13.99 -1.33 4.49
CA ALA A 44 13.09 -1.95 3.51
C ALA A 44 12.37 -0.85 2.73
N GLU A 45 12.08 -1.09 1.46
CA GLU A 45 11.35 -0.15 0.61
C GLU A 45 10.47 -0.85 -0.43
N SER A 46 9.42 -0.17 -0.86
CA SER A 46 8.56 -0.60 -1.95
C SER A 46 8.03 0.59 -2.72
N ALA A 47 8.09 0.49 -4.05
CA ALA A 47 7.40 1.40 -4.95
C ALA A 47 6.05 0.79 -5.32
N LEU A 48 4.98 1.56 -5.14
CA LEU A 48 3.61 1.16 -5.48
C LEU A 48 3.20 1.86 -6.78
N PRO A 49 3.24 1.17 -7.94
CA PRO A 49 2.88 1.77 -9.21
C PRO A 49 1.35 1.76 -9.39
N LEU A 50 0.66 2.58 -8.59
CA LEU A 50 -0.81 2.66 -8.55
C LEU A 50 -1.44 3.12 -9.88
N GLY A 51 -0.66 3.80 -10.73
CA GLY A 51 -1.04 4.22 -12.07
C GLY A 51 -0.01 5.17 -12.69
N PRO A 52 -0.24 5.66 -13.91
CA PRO A 52 0.67 6.61 -14.53
C PRO A 52 0.62 7.97 -13.80
N SER A 53 -0.53 8.28 -13.22
CA SER A 53 -0.81 9.57 -12.58
C SER A 53 -0.54 9.59 -11.07
N ARG A 54 -0.27 8.44 -10.45
CA ARG A 54 0.01 8.36 -9.02
C ARG A 54 0.96 7.22 -8.68
N ARG A 55 2.04 7.53 -7.97
CA ARG A 55 3.05 6.55 -7.53
C ARG A 55 3.25 6.66 -6.04
N GLY A 56 3.12 5.53 -5.35
CA GLY A 56 3.43 5.41 -3.93
C GLY A 56 4.88 4.99 -3.70
N TYR A 57 5.42 5.41 -2.58
CA TYR A 57 6.69 4.95 -2.04
C TYR A 57 6.50 4.72 -0.55
N VAL A 58 6.85 3.52 -0.09
CA VAL A 58 6.84 3.16 1.32
C VAL A 58 8.24 2.72 1.68
N ALA A 59 8.80 3.26 2.75
CA ALA A 59 10.09 2.85 3.26
C ALA A 59 10.08 2.75 4.78
N LEU A 60 10.69 1.70 5.29
CA LEU A 60 11.02 1.54 6.70
C LEU A 60 12.45 2.03 6.90
N HIS A 61 12.65 2.94 7.85
CA HIS A 61 13.95 3.50 8.20
C HIS A 61 14.34 3.11 9.62
N GLN A 62 15.63 2.96 9.86
CA GLN A 62 16.17 2.90 11.22
C GLN A 62 15.96 4.25 11.92
N TRP A 63 15.51 4.22 13.17
CA TRP A 63 15.26 5.42 13.99
C TRP A 63 15.61 5.12 15.45
N GLY A 64 16.88 5.37 15.80
CA GLY A 64 17.48 4.89 17.05
C GLY A 64 17.50 3.36 17.10
N GLU A 65 16.98 2.77 18.18
CA GLU A 65 16.75 1.32 18.32
C GLU A 65 15.39 0.87 17.73
N ARG A 66 14.62 1.80 17.18
CA ARG A 66 13.27 1.56 16.63
C ARG A 66 13.30 1.71 15.11
N ALA A 67 12.13 1.51 14.51
CA ALA A 67 11.89 1.81 13.10
C ALA A 67 10.86 2.94 12.97
N ILE A 68 10.96 3.69 11.87
CA ILE A 68 9.97 4.68 11.45
C ILE A 68 9.61 4.44 9.98
N MET A 69 8.33 4.47 9.65
CA MET A 69 7.83 4.25 8.31
C MET A 69 7.50 5.59 7.65
N LEU A 70 8.07 5.80 6.47
CA LEU A 70 7.71 6.87 5.55
C LEU A 70 6.78 6.31 4.48
N GLN A 71 5.63 6.95 4.29
CA GLN A 71 4.73 6.71 3.18
C GLN A 71 4.56 8.02 2.41
N ALA A 72 4.78 8.01 1.10
CA ALA A 72 4.60 9.19 0.26
C ALA A 72 3.98 8.82 -1.08
N PHE A 73 3.01 9.61 -1.52
CA PHE A 73 2.39 9.50 -2.83
C PHE A 73 2.71 10.74 -3.64
N ARG A 74 3.06 10.52 -4.92
CA ARG A 74 3.34 11.58 -5.88
C ARG A 74 2.33 11.58 -7.00
N ASP A 75 1.94 12.78 -7.41
CA ASP A 75 1.11 13.01 -8.59
C ASP A 75 1.89 12.81 -9.90
N ALA A 76 1.21 12.98 -11.04
CA ALA A 76 1.79 12.86 -12.37
C ALA A 76 2.95 13.83 -12.66
N ARG A 77 3.03 14.94 -11.92
CA ARG A 77 4.10 15.96 -12.04
C ARG A 77 5.25 15.68 -11.08
N GLY A 78 5.19 14.61 -10.30
CA GLY A 78 6.19 14.25 -9.31
C GLY A 78 6.11 15.05 -8.01
N ARG A 79 5.03 15.84 -7.79
CA ARG A 79 4.79 16.53 -6.52
C ARG A 79 4.14 15.59 -5.51
N ILE A 80 4.45 15.76 -4.24
CA ILE A 80 3.90 14.96 -3.15
C ILE A 80 2.46 15.42 -2.86
N ASP A 81 1.49 14.52 -3.02
CA ASP A 81 0.07 14.80 -2.72
C ASP A 81 -0.38 14.24 -1.37
N ALA A 82 0.35 13.28 -0.82
CA ALA A 82 0.16 12.74 0.51
C ALA A 82 1.50 12.24 1.06
N ILE A 83 1.74 12.46 2.36
CA ILE A 83 2.91 11.98 3.08
C ILE A 83 2.54 11.66 4.52
N ALA A 84 3.12 10.59 5.06
CA ALA A 84 3.01 10.22 6.47
C ALA A 84 4.35 9.70 6.96
N LEU A 85 4.68 10.04 8.21
CA LEU A 85 5.85 9.57 8.91
C LEU A 85 5.39 9.09 10.30
N ALA A 86 5.46 7.79 10.55
CA ALA A 86 5.00 7.20 11.80
C ALA A 86 5.73 5.89 12.10
N PRO A 87 5.90 5.50 13.36
CA PRO A 87 6.35 4.15 13.69
C PRO A 87 5.42 3.09 13.08
N PRO A 88 5.94 1.94 12.63
CA PRO A 88 5.09 0.83 12.21
C PRO A 88 4.20 0.37 13.38
N LYS A 89 3.00 -0.09 13.06
CA LYS A 89 2.05 -0.63 14.02
C LYS A 89 2.59 -1.93 14.61
N THR A 90 2.37 -2.10 15.92
CA THR A 90 2.55 -3.40 16.56
C THR A 90 1.53 -4.37 15.99
N LEU A 91 2.00 -5.47 15.41
CA LEU A 91 1.10 -6.45 14.81
C LEU A 91 0.39 -7.25 15.90
N PRO A 92 -0.94 -7.47 15.77
CA PRO A 92 -1.64 -8.37 16.67
C PRO A 92 -1.06 -9.78 16.55
N ARG A 93 -1.33 -10.61 17.57
CA ARG A 93 -1.01 -12.04 17.52
C ARG A 93 -1.67 -12.66 16.30
N ASP A 94 -0.93 -13.48 15.56
CA ASP A 94 -1.49 -14.22 14.43
C ASP A 94 -2.64 -15.13 14.92
N PRO A 95 -3.88 -14.91 14.46
CA PRO A 95 -5.03 -15.69 14.91
C PRO A 95 -4.94 -17.16 14.48
N THR A 96 -4.22 -17.45 13.40
CA THR A 96 -3.95 -18.81 12.94
C THR A 96 -2.74 -19.44 13.64
N GLY A 97 -1.92 -18.61 14.29
CA GLY A 97 -0.67 -19.03 14.94
C GLY A 97 0.31 -19.64 13.94
N ARG A 98 0.88 -20.81 14.27
CA ARG A 98 1.74 -21.59 13.37
C ARG A 98 0.99 -22.74 12.67
N ARG A 99 -0.34 -22.65 12.54
CA ARG A 99 -1.12 -23.70 11.88
C ARG A 99 -0.66 -23.82 10.43
N GLN A 100 -0.16 -24.99 10.07
CA GLN A 100 0.19 -25.28 8.69
C GLN A 100 -1.06 -25.66 7.92
N LEU A 101 -1.25 -25.02 6.76
CA LEU A 101 -2.29 -25.42 5.83
C LEU A 101 -1.99 -26.84 5.35
N ARG A 102 -2.96 -27.75 5.46
CA ARG A 102 -2.82 -29.13 4.94
C ARG A 102 -2.97 -29.21 3.43
N ALA A 103 -3.71 -28.26 2.85
CA ALA A 103 -3.89 -28.15 1.41
C ALA A 103 -2.66 -27.46 0.78
N ARG A 104 -2.27 -27.92 -0.42
CA ARG A 104 -1.29 -27.22 -1.23
C ARG A 104 -2.00 -26.15 -2.04
N LEU A 105 -1.66 -24.89 -1.81
CA LEU A 105 -2.21 -23.77 -2.58
C LEU A 105 -1.43 -23.55 -3.87
N VAL A 106 -2.18 -23.14 -4.90
CA VAL A 106 -1.67 -22.53 -6.14
C VAL A 106 -2.20 -21.11 -6.24
N LEU A 107 -1.54 -20.28 -7.05
CA LEU A 107 -2.05 -18.94 -7.35
C LEU A 107 -3.38 -19.06 -8.10
N PRO A 108 -4.43 -18.31 -7.71
CA PRO A 108 -5.78 -18.49 -8.23
C PRO A 108 -5.97 -17.80 -9.59
N PHE A 109 -4.97 -17.79 -10.46
CA PHE A 109 -5.00 -17.10 -11.74
C PHE A 109 -3.97 -17.65 -12.72
N HIS A 110 -4.22 -17.41 -14.01
CA HIS A 110 -3.23 -17.62 -15.06
C HIS A 110 -2.42 -16.34 -15.34
N GLY A 111 -1.18 -16.54 -15.82
CA GLY A 111 -0.28 -15.47 -16.22
C GLY A 111 0.37 -14.75 -15.04
N THR A 112 0.97 -13.59 -15.31
CA THR A 112 1.70 -12.81 -14.32
C THR A 112 0.81 -11.73 -13.70
N TRP A 113 0.73 -11.75 -12.38
CA TRP A 113 0.09 -10.73 -11.57
C TRP A 113 1.09 -10.21 -10.54
N TRP A 114 0.87 -9.00 -10.07
CA TRP A 114 1.69 -8.34 -9.07
C TRP A 114 0.99 -8.37 -7.73
N VAL A 115 1.76 -8.65 -6.68
CA VAL A 115 1.31 -8.51 -5.29
C VAL A 115 1.54 -7.06 -4.88
N VAL A 116 0.47 -6.28 -4.73
CA VAL A 116 0.57 -4.88 -4.27
C VAL A 116 0.44 -4.76 -2.75
N SER A 117 -0.26 -5.72 -2.13
CA SER A 117 -0.32 -5.88 -0.68
C SER A 117 -0.20 -7.37 -0.38
N GLY A 118 0.81 -7.77 0.40
CA GLY A 118 1.02 -9.16 0.77
C GLY A 118 2.35 -9.38 1.47
N GLY A 119 2.41 -10.38 2.35
CA GLY A 119 3.59 -10.66 3.17
C GLY A 119 3.39 -10.35 4.67
N PRO A 120 4.42 -10.61 5.50
CA PRO A 120 4.27 -10.66 6.95
C PRO A 120 4.46 -9.32 7.68
N THR A 121 4.76 -8.23 6.97
CA THR A 121 5.06 -6.91 7.57
C THR A 121 4.09 -5.83 7.09
N GLU A 122 3.87 -4.79 7.89
CA GLU A 122 2.98 -3.67 7.53
C GLU A 122 3.48 -2.93 6.28
N GLN A 123 4.80 -2.84 6.12
CA GLN A 123 5.44 -2.21 4.98
C GLN A 123 5.06 -2.89 3.65
N GLN A 124 4.88 -4.21 3.67
CA GLN A 124 4.54 -5.01 2.48
C GLN A 124 3.04 -5.27 2.36
N ASN A 125 2.31 -5.29 3.48
CA ASN A 125 0.92 -5.69 3.53
C ASN A 125 0.13 -4.84 4.53
N HIS A 126 -0.70 -3.92 4.04
CA HIS A 126 -1.50 -3.09 4.93
C HIS A 126 -2.57 -3.90 5.71
N HIS A 127 -2.99 -5.06 5.19
CA HIS A 127 -3.96 -5.95 5.84
C HIS A 127 -3.42 -6.62 7.12
N VAL A 128 -2.10 -6.70 7.28
CA VAL A 128 -1.45 -7.50 8.33
C VAL A 128 -1.80 -7.05 9.76
N VAL A 129 -2.31 -5.83 9.89
CA VAL A 129 -2.69 -5.17 11.14
C VAL A 129 -4.11 -5.57 11.59
N ALA A 130 -4.95 -6.04 10.66
CA ALA A 130 -6.29 -6.55 10.92
C ALA A 130 -6.23 -8.09 11.05
N PRO A 131 -6.57 -8.68 12.22
CA PRO A 131 -6.42 -10.11 12.45
C PRO A 131 -7.15 -10.99 11.42
N ASP A 132 -8.36 -10.62 11.04
CA ASP A 132 -9.22 -11.31 10.07
C ASP A 132 -8.70 -11.23 8.63
N GLN A 133 -7.89 -10.22 8.31
CA GLN A 133 -7.25 -10.03 7.01
C GLN A 133 -5.74 -10.31 7.03
N ARG A 134 -5.21 -10.87 8.13
CA ARG A 134 -3.77 -11.01 8.37
C ARG A 134 -2.99 -11.63 7.21
N HIS A 135 -3.60 -12.57 6.51
CA HIS A 135 -3.02 -13.33 5.41
C HIS A 135 -3.63 -12.98 4.05
N ALA A 136 -4.35 -11.84 3.95
CA ALA A 136 -4.93 -11.36 2.71
C ALA A 136 -3.87 -10.81 1.76
N TYR A 137 -4.15 -10.94 0.47
CA TYR A 137 -3.31 -10.46 -0.62
C TYR A 137 -4.14 -9.62 -1.60
N ASP A 138 -3.59 -8.49 -2.00
CA ASP A 138 -4.10 -7.69 -3.11
C ASP A 138 -3.25 -7.97 -4.35
N LEU A 139 -3.93 -8.45 -5.38
CA LEU A 139 -3.33 -8.91 -6.62
C LEU A 139 -3.81 -8.04 -7.77
N VAL A 140 -2.88 -7.53 -8.58
CA VAL A 140 -3.20 -6.64 -9.70
C VAL A 140 -2.51 -7.10 -10.98
N VAL A 141 -3.13 -6.80 -12.12
CA VAL A 141 -2.48 -6.93 -13.42
C VAL A 141 -1.93 -5.58 -13.80
N TRP A 142 -0.61 -5.50 -14.00
CA TRP A 142 0.07 -4.27 -14.37
C TRP A 142 0.53 -4.31 -15.82
N ARG A 143 0.08 -3.34 -16.62
CA ARG A 143 0.43 -3.21 -18.04
C ARG A 143 0.54 -1.74 -18.41
N PHE A 144 1.50 -1.44 -19.29
CA PHE A 144 1.69 -0.09 -19.84
C PHE A 144 1.79 1.01 -18.78
N GLY A 145 2.48 0.74 -17.67
CA GLY A 145 2.68 1.73 -16.62
C GLY A 145 1.62 1.75 -15.51
N ALA A 146 0.57 0.92 -15.60
CA ALA A 146 -0.63 1.08 -14.78
C ALA A 146 -1.37 -0.24 -14.48
N THR A 147 -2.23 -0.22 -13.47
CA THR A 147 -3.18 -1.32 -13.17
C THR A 147 -4.48 -1.24 -14.00
N HIS A 148 -4.71 -0.09 -14.65
CA HIS A 148 -5.87 0.19 -15.47
C HIS A 148 -5.51 1.03 -16.70
N ARG A 149 -6.40 1.06 -17.70
CA ARG A 149 -6.37 2.04 -18.81
C ARG A 149 -7.17 3.29 -18.46
N GLY A 150 -6.95 4.38 -19.20
CA GLY A 150 -7.72 5.60 -19.04
C GLY A 150 -7.73 6.13 -17.60
N LEU A 151 -8.91 6.57 -17.13
CA LEU A 151 -9.08 7.18 -15.81
C LEU A 151 -9.26 6.18 -14.67
N GLY A 152 -9.53 4.90 -14.95
CA GLY A 152 -9.74 3.89 -13.91
C GLY A 152 -11.03 4.11 -13.10
N THR A 153 -12.02 4.79 -13.67
CA THR A 153 -13.30 5.09 -13.01
C THR A 153 -14.34 3.99 -13.26
N LYS A 154 -14.07 3.06 -14.17
CA LYS A 154 -14.93 1.92 -14.47
C LYS A 154 -14.18 0.63 -14.21
N ASN A 155 -14.90 -0.38 -13.73
CA ASN A 155 -14.35 -1.72 -13.52
C ASN A 155 -13.64 -2.28 -14.77
N ALA A 156 -14.26 -2.12 -15.94
CA ALA A 156 -13.70 -2.57 -17.21
C ALA A 156 -12.38 -1.89 -17.63
N ASP A 157 -11.97 -0.81 -16.96
CA ASP A 157 -10.69 -0.15 -17.21
C ASP A 157 -9.51 -0.95 -16.62
N TYR A 158 -9.74 -1.75 -15.58
CA TYR A 158 -8.68 -2.50 -14.89
C TYR A 158 -8.25 -3.71 -15.72
N TRP A 159 -6.94 -3.93 -15.83
CA TRP A 159 -6.41 -5.05 -16.62
C TRP A 159 -6.75 -6.43 -16.02
N ALA A 160 -7.11 -6.47 -14.73
CA ALA A 160 -7.60 -7.66 -14.06
C ALA A 160 -9.08 -7.97 -14.40
N TRP A 161 -9.85 -6.99 -14.86
CA TRP A 161 -11.29 -7.13 -15.07
C TRP A 161 -11.62 -8.22 -16.10
N GLY A 162 -12.59 -9.07 -15.78
CA GLY A 162 -13.05 -10.16 -16.63
C GLY A 162 -12.04 -11.31 -16.79
N LYS A 163 -10.90 -11.29 -16.11
CA LYS A 163 -9.98 -12.44 -16.09
C LYS A 163 -10.53 -13.56 -15.21
N SER A 164 -10.33 -14.80 -15.64
CA SER A 164 -10.69 -15.98 -14.86
C SER A 164 -9.89 -16.05 -13.56
N ILE A 165 -10.59 -16.32 -12.47
CA ILE A 165 -10.02 -16.70 -11.18
C ILE A 165 -10.24 -18.20 -10.98
N LEU A 166 -9.21 -18.88 -10.51
CA LEU A 166 -9.17 -20.33 -10.34
C LEU A 166 -9.33 -20.69 -8.88
N ALA A 167 -9.81 -21.91 -8.61
CA ALA A 167 -9.72 -22.47 -7.26
C ALA A 167 -8.23 -22.60 -6.88
N PRO A 168 -7.82 -22.14 -5.68
CA PRO A 168 -6.42 -22.20 -5.26
C PRO A 168 -5.99 -23.61 -4.83
N THR A 169 -6.91 -24.57 -4.80
CA THR A 169 -6.64 -25.98 -4.46
C THR A 169 -7.75 -26.85 -5.07
N PRO A 170 -7.50 -28.15 -5.35
CA PRO A 170 -8.57 -29.08 -5.71
C PRO A 170 -9.66 -29.14 -4.63
N GLY A 171 -10.91 -29.24 -5.06
CA GLY A 171 -12.08 -29.32 -4.20
C GLY A 171 -13.37 -29.43 -5.00
N VAL A 172 -14.48 -29.63 -4.29
CA VAL A 172 -15.83 -29.65 -4.88
C VAL A 172 -16.52 -28.34 -4.53
N VAL A 173 -17.00 -27.61 -5.54
CA VAL A 173 -17.83 -26.43 -5.33
C VAL A 173 -19.22 -26.90 -4.91
N VAL A 174 -19.63 -26.54 -3.69
CA VAL A 174 -20.93 -26.94 -3.12
C VAL A 174 -22.00 -25.85 -3.21
N ALA A 175 -21.58 -24.59 -3.41
CA ALA A 175 -22.45 -23.45 -3.61
C ALA A 175 -21.71 -22.36 -4.40
N ALA A 176 -22.45 -21.64 -5.24
CA ALA A 176 -22.00 -20.43 -5.91
C ALA A 176 -23.14 -19.41 -5.83
N MET A 177 -22.79 -18.14 -5.62
CA MET A 177 -23.75 -17.04 -5.51
C MET A 177 -23.36 -15.94 -6.50
N ASP A 178 -24.35 -15.42 -7.21
CA ASP A 178 -24.23 -14.30 -8.13
C ASP A 178 -25.13 -13.13 -7.69
N GLY A 179 -25.19 -12.05 -8.47
CA GLY A 179 -26.07 -10.91 -8.21
C GLY A 179 -25.54 -9.88 -7.20
N ILE A 180 -24.40 -10.12 -6.55
CA ILE A 180 -23.69 -9.06 -5.80
C ILE A 180 -23.15 -8.04 -6.80
N ARG A 181 -23.48 -6.76 -6.59
CA ARG A 181 -22.95 -5.67 -7.41
C ARG A 181 -21.47 -5.48 -7.13
N ASP A 182 -20.69 -5.34 -8.19
CA ASP A 182 -19.28 -5.01 -8.09
C ASP A 182 -19.04 -3.64 -7.44
N ASN A 183 -17.93 -3.53 -6.72
CA ASN A 183 -17.47 -2.25 -6.18
C ASN A 183 -17.17 -1.26 -7.32
N ARG A 184 -17.50 0.02 -7.10
CA ARG A 184 -17.12 1.09 -8.03
C ARG A 184 -15.69 1.54 -7.71
N PRO A 185 -14.77 1.57 -8.69
CA PRO A 185 -13.41 2.03 -8.45
C PRO A 185 -13.35 3.48 -7.97
N GLN A 186 -12.29 3.82 -7.24
CA GLN A 186 -12.00 5.18 -6.73
C GLN A 186 -13.01 5.76 -5.73
N VAL A 187 -14.02 4.98 -5.34
CA VAL A 187 -14.98 5.34 -4.29
C VAL A 187 -14.63 4.53 -3.05
N GLN A 188 -14.22 5.21 -1.98
CA GLN A 188 -14.17 4.59 -0.67
C GLN A 188 -15.61 4.54 -0.15
N VAL A 189 -16.19 3.35 -0.15
CA VAL A 189 -17.43 3.10 0.59
C VAL A 189 -17.02 2.86 2.04
N GLU A 190 -17.56 3.65 2.95
CA GLU A 190 -17.45 3.40 4.38
C GLU A 190 -18.12 2.06 4.68
N ASN A 191 -17.37 1.14 5.28
CA ASN A 191 -17.87 -0.10 5.85
C ASN A 191 -17.94 0.05 7.37
#